data_AF-A0A2E8M3W3-F1
#
_entry.id   AF-A0A2E8M3W3-F1
#
_cell.length_a   1.000
_cell.length_b   1.000
_cell.length_c   1.000
_cell.angle_alpha   90.00
_cell.angle_beta   90.00
_cell.angle_gamma   90.00
#
_symmetry.space_group_name_H-M   'P 1'
#
loop_
_entity.id
_entity.type
_entity.pdbx_description
1 polymer ?
#
loop_
_entity_poly.entity_id
_entity_poly.type
_entity_poly.pdbx_seq_one_letter_code
_entity_poly.pdbx_strand_id
1 'polypeptide(L)'
;MYSPDDIQYALETTRVIYEPDRRIDTFGDTRFEFLLLSELMDSVGRVRIRSGEVEANKPTIIKPEAYSGIEFEGFSDEANRFHEWLEEQGAKIAMVNYQFKRGEVREELLHDSMEAVRERVLEDARRAGNPMQVVIEGVDDAWEISLLRFIFEIVDKSSEINAFDFKRKGLL
;
A
#
# COMPACT_ATOMS: atom_id res chain seq x y z
N MET A 1 14.36 -8.13 -10.10
CA MET A 1 15.01 -7.34 -9.05
C MET A 1 15.05 -5.90 -9.52
N TYR A 2 14.35 -5.01 -8.80
CA TYR A 2 14.29 -3.58 -9.13
C TYR A 2 15.61 -2.89 -8.81
N SER A 3 16.07 -2.03 -9.72
CA SER A 3 17.12 -1.07 -9.42
C SER A 3 16.60 0.05 -8.49
N PRO A 4 17.48 0.80 -7.81
CA PRO A 4 17.06 1.99 -7.06
C PRO A 4 16.27 2.98 -7.92
N ASP A 5 16.64 3.11 -9.20
CA ASP A 5 15.94 3.98 -10.15
C ASP A 5 14.52 3.48 -10.46
N ASP A 6 14.32 2.16 -10.58
CA ASP A 6 12.99 1.55 -10.77
C ASP A 6 12.10 1.79 -9.54
N ILE A 7 12.66 1.67 -8.34
CA ILE A 7 11.95 1.96 -7.08
C ILE A 7 11.54 3.43 -7.06
N GLN A 8 12.48 4.35 -7.27
CA GLN A 8 12.22 5.79 -7.29
C GLN A 8 11.13 6.14 -8.31
N TYR A 9 11.27 5.63 -9.52
CA TYR A 9 10.31 5.86 -10.60
C TYR A 9 8.90 5.34 -10.23
N ALA A 10 8.81 4.14 -9.67
CA ALA A 10 7.54 3.59 -9.20
C ALA A 10 6.93 4.47 -8.10
N LEU A 11 7.73 4.95 -7.14
CA LEU A 11 7.25 5.81 -6.07
C LEU A 11 6.70 7.15 -6.57
N GLU A 12 7.38 7.76 -7.54
CA GLU A 12 6.96 9.04 -8.13
C GLU A 12 5.74 8.89 -9.03
N THR A 13 5.64 7.77 -9.75
CA THR A 13 4.58 7.53 -10.73
C THR A 13 3.31 6.96 -10.11
N THR A 14 3.43 6.27 -8.97
CA THR A 14 2.28 5.68 -8.28
C THR A 14 1.27 6.76 -7.89
N ARG A 15 -0.02 6.47 -8.06
CA ARG A 15 -1.12 7.36 -7.66
C ARG A 15 -2.24 6.55 -7.02
N VAL A 16 -2.64 6.94 -5.81
CA VAL A 16 -3.89 6.46 -5.23
C VAL A 16 -5.02 7.29 -5.85
N ILE A 17 -5.84 6.67 -6.69
CA ILE A 17 -6.90 7.33 -7.46
C ILE A 17 -8.29 7.13 -6.84
N TYR A 18 -8.40 6.22 -5.87
CA TYR A 18 -9.54 6.06 -4.98
C TYR A 18 -9.03 5.66 -3.60
N GLU A 19 -9.22 6.53 -2.62
CA GLU A 19 -8.80 6.27 -1.24
C GLU A 19 -9.86 5.45 -0.48
N PRO A 20 -9.44 4.57 0.45
CA PRO A 20 -10.38 3.95 1.38
C PRO A 20 -10.92 5.00 2.35
N ASP A 21 -12.21 4.90 2.67
CA ASP A 21 -12.87 5.77 3.65
C ASP A 21 -12.38 5.51 5.09
N ARG A 22 -11.88 4.29 5.35
CA ARG A 22 -11.34 3.87 6.64
C ARG A 22 -9.82 3.80 6.64
N ARG A 23 -9.25 4.10 7.81
CA ARG A 23 -7.80 4.01 8.11
C ARG A 23 -7.48 2.73 8.87
N ILE A 24 -6.20 2.52 9.18
CA ILE A 24 -5.76 1.42 10.04
C ILE A 24 -6.31 1.62 11.45
N ASP A 25 -7.02 0.63 11.96
CA ASP A 25 -7.57 0.60 13.31
C ASP A 25 -6.43 0.55 14.35
N THR A 26 -6.54 1.37 15.39
CA THR A 26 -5.60 1.42 16.51
C THR A 26 -5.58 0.11 17.32
N PHE A 27 -6.69 -0.64 17.38
CA PHE A 27 -6.86 -1.74 18.33
C PHE A 27 -7.24 -3.09 17.71
N GLY A 28 -7.34 -3.19 16.39
CA GLY A 28 -7.69 -4.42 15.67
C GLY A 28 -7.00 -4.54 14.32
N ASP A 29 -7.13 -5.70 13.71
CA ASP A 29 -6.60 -5.95 12.37
C ASP A 29 -7.47 -5.24 11.32
N THR A 30 -6.83 -4.64 10.34
CA THR A 30 -7.50 -3.89 9.28
C THR A 30 -7.19 -4.55 7.94
N ARG A 31 -8.21 -4.78 7.12
CA ARG A 31 -8.03 -5.38 5.80
C ARG A 31 -8.42 -4.41 4.71
N PHE A 32 -7.52 -4.17 3.78
CA PHE A 32 -7.76 -3.36 2.59
C PHE A 32 -7.88 -4.26 1.36
N GLU A 33 -8.88 -4.00 0.53
CA GLU A 33 -9.01 -4.61 -0.79
C GLU A 33 -8.39 -3.67 -1.82
N PHE A 34 -7.37 -4.12 -2.53
CA PHE A 34 -6.71 -3.28 -3.53
C PHE A 34 -7.10 -3.68 -4.95
N LEU A 35 -7.24 -2.68 -5.80
CA LEU A 35 -7.23 -2.79 -7.25
C LEU A 35 -6.05 -1.96 -7.76
N LEU A 36 -5.07 -2.59 -8.38
CA LEU A 36 -3.93 -1.92 -8.98
C LEU A 36 -4.02 -1.98 -10.50
N LEU A 37 -4.03 -0.81 -11.12
CA LEU A 37 -4.08 -0.62 -12.56
C LEU A 37 -2.69 -0.27 -13.09
N SER A 38 -2.24 -0.98 -14.12
CA SER A 38 -0.99 -0.67 -14.81
C SER A 38 -1.12 -0.90 -16.32
N GLU A 39 -0.54 -0.02 -17.14
CA GLU A 39 -0.38 -0.28 -18.57
C GLU A 39 0.79 -1.23 -18.79
N LEU A 40 0.64 -2.18 -19.73
CA LEU A 40 1.75 -3.02 -20.12
C LEU A 40 2.81 -2.20 -20.87
N MET A 41 4.06 -2.32 -20.46
CA MET A 41 5.17 -1.59 -21.09
C MET A 41 5.46 -2.08 -22.51
N ASP A 42 5.13 -3.33 -22.83
CA ASP A 42 5.39 -3.96 -24.13
C ASP A 42 4.22 -3.83 -25.12
N SER A 43 3.05 -3.37 -24.66
CA SER A 43 1.80 -3.44 -25.41
C SER A 43 0.89 -2.25 -25.14
N VAL A 44 0.78 -1.34 -26.11
CA VAL A 44 -0.14 -0.19 -26.04
C VAL A 44 -1.60 -0.67 -26.06
N GLY A 45 -2.46 -0.02 -25.26
CA GLY A 45 -3.88 -0.36 -25.19
C GLY A 45 -4.15 -1.69 -24.48
N ARG A 46 -3.25 -2.09 -23.59
CA ARG A 46 -3.44 -3.22 -22.69
C ARG A 46 -3.20 -2.79 -21.25
N VAL A 47 -4.21 -3.02 -20.42
CA VAL A 47 -4.16 -2.68 -19.00
C VAL A 47 -4.25 -3.97 -18.19
N ARG A 48 -3.31 -4.16 -17.28
CA ARG A 48 -3.38 -5.21 -16.28
C ARG A 48 -4.04 -4.66 -15.02
N ILE A 49 -5.02 -5.39 -14.52
CA ILE A 49 -5.63 -5.16 -13.21
C ILE A 49 -5.12 -6.25 -12.29
N ARG A 50 -4.47 -5.86 -11.19
CA ARG A 50 -4.14 -6.76 -10.09
C ARG A 50 -5.08 -6.50 -8.93
N SER A 51 -5.69 -7.54 -8.39
CA SER A 51 -6.60 -7.46 -7.26
C SER A 51 -6.17 -8.40 -6.15
N GLY A 52 -6.39 -7.98 -4.92
CA GLY A 52 -6.06 -8.79 -3.75
C GLY A 52 -6.39 -8.06 -2.45
N GLU A 53 -5.97 -8.67 -1.35
CA GLU A 53 -6.16 -8.13 -0.01
C GLU A 53 -4.81 -7.88 0.66
N VAL A 54 -4.73 -6.82 1.45
CA VAL A 54 -3.64 -6.58 2.39
C VAL A 54 -4.22 -6.49 3.79
N GLU A 55 -3.72 -7.31 4.69
CA GLU A 55 -4.05 -7.30 6.11
C GLU A 55 -2.97 -6.53 6.87
N ALA A 56 -3.39 -5.49 7.58
CA ALA A 56 -2.59 -4.73 8.51
C ALA A 56 -2.91 -5.23 9.93
N ASN A 57 -1.96 -5.91 10.55
CA ASN A 57 -2.13 -6.42 11.90
C ASN A 57 -2.14 -5.27 12.90
N LYS A 58 -2.78 -5.52 14.05
CA LYS A 58 -2.85 -4.58 15.15
C LYS A 58 -1.46 -4.00 15.49
N PRO A 59 -1.34 -2.66 15.57
CA PRO A 59 -0.10 -2.03 15.97
C PRO A 59 0.36 -2.43 17.37
N THR A 60 1.65 -2.71 17.54
CA THR A 60 2.26 -3.01 18.85
C THR A 60 3.23 -1.91 19.27
N ILE A 61 3.11 -1.40 20.51
CA ILE A 61 4.06 -0.44 21.08
C ILE A 61 5.36 -1.16 21.43
N ILE A 62 6.49 -0.62 20.97
CA ILE A 62 7.81 -1.18 21.28
C ILE A 62 8.74 -0.08 21.80
N LYS A 63 9.67 -0.47 22.68
CA LYS A 63 10.76 0.41 23.13
C LYS A 63 11.68 0.78 21.96
N PRO A 64 12.27 1.98 21.94
CA PRO A 64 13.11 2.43 20.82
C PRO A 64 14.28 1.50 20.52
N GLU A 65 14.83 0.80 21.53
CA GLU A 65 15.96 -0.13 21.36
C GLU A 65 15.58 -1.46 20.69
N ALA A 66 14.29 -1.80 20.64
CA ALA A 66 13.76 -3.06 20.09
C ALA A 66 12.90 -2.84 18.83
N TYR A 67 12.94 -1.64 18.27
CA TYR A 67 12.19 -1.26 17.08
C TYR A 67 12.77 -1.95 15.84
N SER A 68 11.93 -2.70 15.10
CA SER A 68 12.30 -3.42 13.88
C SER A 68 11.73 -2.82 12.59
N GLY A 69 10.91 -1.76 12.66
CA GLY A 69 10.33 -1.16 11.46
C GLY A 69 8.92 -1.65 11.13
N ILE A 70 8.62 -1.66 9.84
CA ILE A 70 7.41 -2.28 9.26
C ILE A 70 7.79 -3.66 8.72
N GLU A 71 7.04 -4.68 9.12
CA GLU A 71 7.27 -6.06 8.67
C GLU A 71 6.30 -6.44 7.55
N PHE A 72 6.81 -7.04 6.48
CA PHE A 72 6.02 -7.43 5.30
C PHE A 72 6.05 -8.95 5.11
N GLU A 73 4.87 -9.58 5.15
CA GLU A 73 4.67 -11.01 4.85
C GLU A 73 3.94 -11.18 3.52
N GLY A 74 4.41 -12.10 2.69
CA GLY A 74 3.78 -12.40 1.39
C GLY A 74 4.12 -11.40 0.29
N PHE A 75 4.98 -10.42 0.57
CA PHE A 75 5.64 -9.59 -0.44
C PHE A 75 6.93 -10.27 -0.90
N SER A 76 7.41 -9.88 -2.07
CA SER A 76 8.71 -10.31 -2.59
C SER A 76 9.89 -9.70 -1.81
N ASP A 77 11.12 -10.14 -2.08
CA ASP A 77 12.35 -9.66 -1.43
C ASP A 77 12.55 -8.14 -1.61
N GLU A 78 11.86 -7.57 -2.59
CA GLU A 78 11.82 -6.15 -2.92
C GLU A 78 11.24 -5.27 -1.81
N ALA A 79 10.41 -5.82 -0.90
CA ALA A 79 9.92 -5.08 0.26
C ALA A 79 11.05 -4.65 1.20
N ASN A 80 12.08 -5.49 1.38
CA ASN A 80 13.24 -5.15 2.20
C ASN A 80 14.05 -4.00 1.58
N ARG A 81 14.19 -3.98 0.25
CA ARG A 81 14.90 -2.91 -0.47
C ARG A 81 14.20 -1.56 -0.34
N PHE A 82 12.87 -1.56 -0.38
CA PHE A 82 12.10 -0.35 -0.14
C PHE A 82 12.26 0.16 1.30
N HIS A 83 12.33 -0.75 2.28
CA HIS A 83 12.62 -0.38 3.67
C HIS A 83 14.02 0.23 3.83
N GLU A 84 15.06 -0.39 3.26
CA GLU A 84 16.43 0.15 3.25
C GLU A 84 16.46 1.57 2.65
N TRP A 85 15.80 1.77 1.50
CA TRP A 85 15.73 3.06 0.85
C TRP A 85 15.04 4.13 1.72
N LEU A 86 13.95 3.79 2.42
CA LEU A 86 13.26 4.73 3.32
C LEU A 86 14.11 5.16 4.51
N GLU A 87 14.90 4.24 5.07
CA GLU A 87 15.86 4.55 6.13
C GLU A 87 16.96 5.50 5.63
N GLU A 88 17.49 5.26 4.42
CA GLU A 88 18.46 6.15 3.77
C GLU A 88 17.90 7.56 3.54
N GLN A 89 16.61 7.69 3.24
CA GLN A 89 15.94 8.99 3.10
C GLN A 89 15.62 9.67 4.44
N GLY A 90 15.92 9.03 5.57
CA GLY A 90 15.72 9.61 6.91
C GLY A 90 14.26 9.64 7.37
N ALA A 91 13.38 8.81 6.78
CA ALA A 91 12.00 8.69 7.22
C ALA A 91 11.94 8.18 8.67
N LYS A 92 11.39 8.98 9.58
CA LYS A 92 11.15 8.56 10.97
C LYS A 92 9.82 7.86 11.06
N ILE A 93 9.83 6.54 10.96
CA ILE A 93 8.62 5.74 11.17
C ILE A 93 8.26 5.78 12.66
N ALA A 94 6.97 5.87 12.96
CA ALA A 94 6.43 6.01 14.32
C ALA A 94 6.87 4.87 15.26
N MET A 95 6.79 5.09 16.58
CA MET A 95 7.17 4.17 17.68
C MET A 95 6.30 2.89 17.79
N VAL A 96 5.60 2.56 16.71
CA VAL A 96 4.56 1.57 16.63
C VAL A 96 4.91 0.63 15.49
N ASN A 97 5.11 -0.65 15.81
CA ASN A 97 5.36 -1.66 14.79
C ASN A 97 4.03 -2.04 14.12
N TYR A 98 4.04 -2.04 12.78
CA TYR A 98 2.97 -2.57 11.94
C TYR A 98 3.49 -3.80 11.19
N GLN A 99 2.65 -4.83 11.11
CA GLN A 99 2.91 -6.00 10.28
C GLN A 99 1.84 -6.05 9.18
N PHE A 100 2.28 -6.16 7.93
CA PHE A 100 1.42 -6.27 6.77
C PHE A 100 1.54 -7.63 6.13
N LYS A 101 0.40 -8.22 5.76
CA LYS A 101 0.34 -9.50 5.05
C LYS A 101 -0.43 -9.34 3.75
N ARG A 102 0.20 -9.65 2.62
CA ARG A 102 -0.47 -9.69 1.33
C ARG A 102 -1.11 -11.07 1.10
N GLY A 103 -2.37 -11.07 0.70
CA GLY A 103 -3.09 -12.25 0.25
C GLY A 103 -2.68 -12.70 -1.16
N GLU A 104 -3.44 -13.66 -1.70
CA GLU A 104 -3.32 -14.08 -3.10
C GLU A 104 -3.68 -12.92 -4.03
N VAL A 105 -2.92 -12.79 -5.12
CA VAL A 105 -3.13 -11.75 -6.13
C VAL A 105 -3.72 -12.39 -7.38
N ARG A 106 -4.81 -11.80 -7.86
CA ARG A 106 -5.43 -12.17 -9.13
C ARG A 106 -5.12 -11.11 -10.16
N GLU A 107 -4.76 -11.56 -11.35
CA GLU A 107 -4.47 -10.69 -12.48
C GLU A 107 -5.52 -10.85 -13.57
N GLU A 108 -5.96 -9.74 -14.13
CA GLU A 108 -6.82 -9.67 -15.31
C GLU A 108 -6.16 -8.77 -16.35
N LEU A 109 -6.16 -9.20 -17.61
CA LEU A 109 -5.65 -8.40 -18.73
C LEU A 109 -6.80 -7.92 -19.60
N LEU A 110 -6.88 -6.61 -19.78
CA LEU A 110 -7.90 -5.94 -20.56
C LEU A 110 -7.29 -5.30 -21.81
N HIS A 111 -8.01 -5.42 -22.91
CA HIS A 111 -7.67 -4.78 -24.18
C HIS A 111 -8.43 -3.48 -24.33
N ASP A 112 -7.97 -2.44 -23.64
CA ASP A 112 -8.56 -1.11 -23.65
C ASP A 112 -7.51 -0.06 -23.22
N SER A 113 -7.85 1.21 -23.36
CA SER A 113 -7.02 2.31 -22.86
C SER A 113 -7.05 2.40 -21.33
N MET A 114 -5.95 2.86 -20.71
CA MET A 114 -5.92 3.12 -19.27
C MET A 114 -6.99 4.10 -18.83
N GLU A 115 -7.31 5.11 -19.64
CA GLU A 115 -8.36 6.08 -19.32
C GLU A 115 -9.74 5.41 -19.19
N ALA A 116 -10.12 4.59 -20.17
CA ALA A 116 -11.40 3.89 -20.14
C ALA A 116 -11.47 2.87 -18.99
N VAL A 117 -10.39 2.12 -18.74
CA VAL A 117 -10.33 1.16 -17.63
C VAL A 117 -10.42 1.88 -16.29
N ARG A 118 -9.68 2.98 -16.12
CA ARG A 118 -9.71 3.81 -14.91
C ARG A 118 -11.11 4.32 -14.62
N GLU A 119 -11.78 4.89 -15.62
CA GLU A 119 -13.14 5.42 -15.46
C GLU A 119 -14.11 4.32 -14.99
N ARG A 120 -14.10 3.17 -15.68
CA ARG A 120 -14.95 2.03 -15.32
C ARG A 120 -14.69 1.51 -13.91
N VAL A 121 -13.41 1.30 -13.55
CA VAL A 121 -13.03 0.81 -12.22
C VAL A 121 -13.45 1.79 -11.12
N LEU A 122 -13.29 3.10 -11.34
CA LEU A 122 -13.70 4.12 -10.37
C LEU A 122 -15.23 4.20 -10.23
N GLU A 123 -15.98 4.06 -11.32
CA GLU A 123 -17.44 3.99 -11.26
C GLU A 123 -17.92 2.77 -10.47
N ASP A 124 -17.31 1.61 -10.71
CA ASP A 124 -17.65 0.37 -10.01
C ASP A 124 -17.28 0.45 -8.52
N ALA A 125 -16.12 1.01 -8.16
CA ALA A 125 -15.71 1.24 -6.77
C ALA A 125 -16.69 2.16 -6.02
N ARG A 126 -17.08 3.28 -6.63
CA ARG A 126 -18.08 4.21 -6.08
C ARG A 126 -19.44 3.55 -5.90
N ARG A 127 -19.85 2.69 -6.85
CA ARG A 127 -21.13 1.97 -6.79
C ARG A 127 -21.11 0.89 -5.70
N ALA A 128 -20.00 0.20 -5.54
CA ALA A 128 -19.82 -0.81 -4.49
C ALA A 128 -19.84 -0.19 -3.09
N GLY A 129 -19.26 1.01 -2.93
CA GLY A 129 -19.23 1.74 -1.67
C GLY A 129 -18.47 0.99 -0.57
N ASN A 130 -17.47 0.19 -0.94
CA ASN A 130 -16.64 -0.53 0.02
C ASN A 130 -15.67 0.45 0.70
N PRO A 131 -15.80 0.69 2.03
CA PRO A 131 -14.96 1.68 2.73
C PRO A 131 -13.50 1.23 2.91
N MET A 132 -13.20 -0.04 2.62
CA MET A 132 -11.86 -0.62 2.71
C MET A 132 -11.17 -0.78 1.34
N GLN A 133 -11.85 -0.40 0.25
CA GLN A 133 -11.32 -0.55 -1.09
C GLN A 133 -10.38 0.62 -1.43
N VAL A 134 -9.26 0.30 -2.05
CA VAL A 134 -8.33 1.27 -2.63
C VAL A 134 -8.14 0.96 -4.12
N VAL A 135 -8.08 2.01 -4.94
CA VAL A 135 -7.67 1.89 -6.34
C VAL A 135 -6.36 2.65 -6.53
N ILE A 136 -5.34 1.93 -6.99
CA ILE A 136 -3.97 2.39 -7.19
C ILE A 136 -3.66 2.32 -8.67
N GLU A 137 -3.04 3.35 -9.20
CA GLU A 137 -2.40 3.32 -10.51
C GLU A 137 -0.89 3.31 -10.33
N GLY A 138 -0.20 2.42 -11.04
CA GLY A 138 1.23 2.20 -10.84
C GLY A 138 1.93 1.68 -12.08
N VAL A 139 3.22 1.42 -11.91
CA VAL A 139 4.09 0.85 -12.94
C VAL A 139 3.93 -0.67 -12.91
N ASP A 140 3.73 -1.28 -14.07
CA ASP A 140 3.42 -2.70 -14.17
C ASP A 140 4.53 -3.60 -13.63
N ASP A 141 5.77 -3.30 -14.01
CA ASP A 141 6.93 -4.06 -13.59
C ASP A 141 7.16 -3.93 -12.09
N ALA A 142 6.89 -2.77 -11.49
CA ALA A 142 7.16 -2.42 -10.09
C ALA A 142 5.89 -2.27 -9.23
N TRP A 143 4.84 -3.04 -9.55
CA TRP A 143 3.52 -2.89 -8.91
C TRP A 143 3.54 -3.12 -7.39
N GLU A 144 4.43 -3.99 -6.88
CA GLU A 144 4.55 -4.22 -5.44
C GLU A 144 5.08 -2.98 -4.71
N ILE A 145 5.95 -2.18 -5.34
CA ILE A 145 6.41 -0.90 -4.80
C ILE A 145 5.25 0.10 -4.72
N SER A 146 4.37 0.12 -5.71
CA SER A 146 3.15 0.95 -5.67
C SER A 146 2.24 0.60 -4.50
N LEU A 147 2.07 -0.70 -4.23
CA LEU A 147 1.29 -1.17 -3.09
C LEU A 147 1.96 -0.84 -1.76
N LEU A 148 3.28 -1.02 -1.66
CA LEU A 148 4.06 -0.65 -0.47
C LEU A 148 3.97 0.86 -0.21
N ARG A 149 4.08 1.71 -1.23
CA ARG A 149 3.90 3.16 -1.08
C ARG A 149 2.55 3.50 -0.46
N PHE A 150 1.47 2.89 -0.95
CA PHE A 150 0.14 3.07 -0.37
C PHE A 150 0.11 2.64 1.11
N ILE A 151 0.72 1.49 1.43
CA ILE A 151 0.81 0.99 2.81
C ILE A 151 1.51 2.01 3.71
N PHE A 152 2.63 2.58 3.28
CA PHE A 152 3.32 3.61 4.06
C PHE A 152 2.49 4.88 4.20
N GLU A 153 1.80 5.32 3.15
CA GLU A 153 0.93 6.49 3.20
C GLU A 153 -0.22 6.32 4.19
N ILE A 154 -0.85 5.14 4.24
CA ILE A 154 -1.93 4.87 5.20
C ILE A 154 -1.40 4.71 6.63
N VAL A 155 -0.20 4.15 6.82
CA VAL A 155 0.48 4.08 8.12
C VAL A 155 0.79 5.48 8.63
N ASP A 156 1.38 6.33 7.81
CA ASP A 156 1.74 7.70 8.18
C ASP A 156 0.49 8.47 8.63
N LYS A 157 -0.58 8.44 7.81
CA LYS A 157 -1.89 9.03 8.12
C LYS A 157 -2.54 8.46 9.40
N SER A 158 -2.27 7.21 9.76
CA SER A 158 -2.88 6.55 10.93
C SER A 158 -2.04 6.71 12.19
N SER A 159 -0.71 6.82 12.04
CA SER A 159 0.24 6.79 13.15
C SER A 159 0.09 7.95 14.13
N GLU A 160 -0.20 9.17 13.64
CA GLU A 160 -0.41 10.35 14.49
C GLU A 160 -1.63 10.18 15.41
N ILE A 161 -2.72 9.65 14.86
CA ILE A 161 -3.98 9.43 15.58
C ILE A 161 -3.83 8.25 16.54
N ASN A 162 -3.21 7.16 16.09
CA ASN A 162 -3.01 5.96 16.88
C ASN A 162 -2.12 6.27 18.10
N ALA A 163 -1.02 7.02 17.91
CA ALA A 163 -0.17 7.48 19.00
C ALA A 163 -0.93 8.37 20.01
N PHE A 164 -1.80 9.26 19.51
CA PHE A 164 -2.67 10.07 20.36
C PHE A 164 -3.64 9.22 21.20
N ASP A 165 -4.28 8.22 20.60
CA ASP A 165 -5.20 7.30 21.28
C ASP A 165 -4.50 6.46 22.36
N PHE A 166 -3.28 5.98 22.09
CA PHE A 166 -2.45 5.28 23.08
C PHE A 166 -2.11 6.19 24.27
N LYS A 167 -1.74 7.45 24.03
CA LYS A 167 -1.48 8.43 25.09
C LYS A 167 -2.73 8.71 25.93
N ARG A 168 -3.89 8.85 25.30
CA ARG A 168 -5.17 9.07 26.00
C ARG A 168 -5.55 7.90 26.90
N LYS A 169 -5.19 6.67 26.54
CA LYS A 169 -5.42 5.47 27.36
C LYS A 169 -4.31 5.18 28.38
N GLY A 170 -3.28 6.02 28.47
CA GLY A 170 -2.16 5.85 29.40
C GLY A 170 -1.22 4.69 29.04
N LEU A 171 -1.15 4.35 27.75
CA LEU A 171 -0.31 3.27 27.21
C LEU A 171 1.03 3.78 26.66
N LEU A 172 1.24 5.10 26.64
CA LEU A 172 2.47 5.82 26.28
C LEU A 172 2.86 6.79 27.38
#